data_AF-A0A9W9UQZ2-F1
#
_entry.id   AF-A0A9W9UQZ2-F1
#
_cell.length_a   1.000
_cell.length_b   1.000
_cell.length_c   1.000
_cell.angle_alpha   90.00
_cell.angle_beta   90.00
_cell.angle_gamma   90.00
#
_symmetry.space_group_name_H-M   'P 1'
#
loop_
_entity.id
_entity.type
_entity.pdbx_description
1 polymer ?
#
loop_
_entity_poly.entity_id
_entity_poly.type
_entity_poly.pdbx_seq_one_letter_code
_entity_poly.pdbx_strand_id
1 'polypeptide(L)'
;MTNSASGLYDQSLSEAVLDAMDFEYPTPGEGTEWYRVAGGTSRVIEQMEKQISNTPSLGTRVVSIDYHPDDLSHPMSVKVEGESEERKYSAVFNTTSLPCLRRMAVGPGILRPGQQAAIQSVHYDASTKIAIKFKSAWWTRFCQIEGGQATTDLPIRTCVYPSTRSGIEQQSTVLLCSYTWGQDAQQMASLIGSKVDGASGKNLEQLLCHNLALLHQHYLDPFSHEPYGYVRMLGMIKSEYCELHAYDWYSDPSVSGAFAYFGPEQFRHFYPELVAPAADGNMFLVGEACSAHHAWISGSLDSAYRGLIQYLYKLIAEGRVQPIVLQKLQATWGTLEEIPEEVLEWQMYLTRLAAR
;
A
#
# COMPACT_ATOMS: atom_id res chain seq x y z
N MET A 1 -8.55 14.63 6.68
CA MET A 1 -9.20 13.73 5.67
C MET A 1 -9.47 14.29 4.26
N THR A 2 -9.99 15.51 4.03
CA THR A 2 -10.37 16.00 2.66
C THR A 2 -9.25 16.73 1.90
N ASN A 3 -8.03 16.69 2.41
CA ASN A 3 -6.96 17.57 1.98
C ASN A 3 -6.28 17.07 0.69
N SER A 4 -6.13 15.76 0.55
CA SER A 4 -5.45 15.09 -0.57
C SER A 4 -6.38 14.50 -1.64
N ALA A 5 -7.71 14.53 -1.42
CA ALA A 5 -8.64 13.71 -2.19
C ALA A 5 -10.06 14.28 -2.27
N SER A 6 -10.75 13.96 -3.36
CA SER A 6 -12.16 14.18 -3.62
C SER A 6 -12.84 12.82 -3.80
N GLY A 7 -14.03 12.67 -3.20
CA GLY A 7 -14.85 11.45 -3.31
C GLY A 7 -14.66 10.41 -2.20
N LEU A 8 -13.73 10.61 -1.26
CA LEU A 8 -13.51 9.63 -0.17
C LEU A 8 -14.66 9.55 0.82
N TYR A 9 -15.46 10.62 0.98
CA TYR A 9 -16.62 10.61 1.87
C TYR A 9 -17.82 9.83 1.33
N ASP A 10 -17.77 9.38 0.07
CA ASP A 10 -18.74 8.44 -0.49
C ASP A 10 -18.38 6.97 -0.19
N GLN A 11 -17.22 6.72 0.42
CA GLN A 11 -16.76 5.37 0.82
C GLN A 11 -17.22 5.04 2.26
N SER A 12 -16.61 4.03 2.89
CA SER A 12 -17.01 3.62 4.24
C SER A 12 -16.71 4.69 5.29
N LEU A 13 -17.70 4.97 6.15
CA LEU A 13 -17.48 5.74 7.38
C LEU A 13 -16.40 5.12 8.27
N SER A 14 -16.31 3.78 8.31
CA SER A 14 -15.29 3.11 9.13
C SER A 14 -13.87 3.44 8.64
N GLU A 15 -13.67 3.51 7.33
CA GLU A 15 -12.37 3.88 6.74
C GLU A 15 -12.00 5.32 7.06
N ALA A 16 -12.97 6.23 6.95
CA ALA A 16 -12.76 7.62 7.34
C ALA A 16 -12.38 7.74 8.83
N VAL A 17 -13.04 6.98 9.72
CA VAL A 17 -12.69 6.99 11.15
C VAL A 17 -11.29 6.43 11.38
N LEU A 18 -10.91 5.33 10.74
CA LEU A 18 -9.57 4.74 10.87
C LEU A 18 -8.47 5.69 10.36
N ASP A 19 -8.66 6.32 9.20
CA ASP A 19 -7.74 7.34 8.68
C ASP A 19 -7.59 8.53 9.65
N ALA A 20 -8.69 8.98 10.27
CA ALA A 20 -8.66 10.00 11.31
C ALA A 20 -7.82 9.57 12.52
N MET A 21 -8.00 8.33 12.96
CA MET A 21 -7.29 7.79 14.13
C MET A 21 -5.79 7.70 13.87
N ASP A 22 -5.40 7.31 12.66
CA ASP A 22 -3.99 7.20 12.27
C ASP A 22 -3.29 8.57 12.17
N PHE A 23 -3.96 9.59 11.62
CA PHE A 23 -3.34 10.88 11.33
C PHE A 23 -3.64 12.01 12.34
N GLU A 24 -4.87 12.09 12.83
CA GLU A 24 -5.40 13.28 13.53
C GLU A 24 -5.65 13.05 15.03
N TYR A 25 -5.94 11.81 15.44
CA TYR A 25 -6.33 11.49 16.82
C TYR A 25 -5.45 10.39 17.44
N PRO A 26 -4.18 10.70 17.74
CA PRO A 26 -3.37 9.79 18.52
C PRO A 26 -3.98 9.56 19.90
N THR A 27 -3.66 8.43 20.53
CA THR A 27 -4.17 8.03 21.85
C THR A 27 -4.16 9.20 22.83
N PRO A 28 -5.31 9.58 23.43
CA PRO A 28 -5.40 10.76 24.28
C PRO A 28 -4.36 10.74 25.41
N GLY A 29 -3.48 11.75 25.45
CA GLY A 29 -2.42 11.88 26.45
C GLY A 29 -1.02 11.48 25.96
N GLU A 30 -0.90 10.91 24.76
CA GLU A 30 0.37 10.55 24.14
C GLU A 30 0.57 11.35 22.85
N GLY A 31 1.72 12.03 22.72
CA GLY A 31 2.12 12.59 21.43
C GLY A 31 2.67 11.48 20.54
N THR A 32 2.25 11.44 19.28
CA THR A 32 2.81 10.48 18.30
C THR A 32 4.01 11.10 17.59
N GLU A 33 5.15 10.42 17.68
CA GLU A 33 6.32 10.75 16.89
C GLU A 33 6.29 10.02 15.54
N TRP A 34 6.55 10.76 14.47
CA TRP A 34 6.59 10.22 13.11
C TRP A 34 8.02 9.94 12.65
N TYR A 35 8.22 8.77 12.08
CA TYR A 35 9.52 8.29 11.62
C TYR A 35 9.54 8.04 10.12
N ARG A 36 10.74 8.14 9.52
CA ARG A 36 11.00 7.69 8.16
C ARG A 36 12.28 6.88 8.09
N VAL A 37 12.41 6.06 7.05
CA VAL A 37 13.65 5.32 6.78
C VAL A 37 14.62 6.24 6.03
N ALA A 38 15.74 6.58 6.66
CA ALA A 38 16.81 7.32 6.01
C ALA A 38 17.38 6.54 4.81
N GLY A 39 17.41 7.18 3.64
CA GLY A 39 17.75 6.53 2.37
C GLY A 39 16.59 5.87 1.64
N GLY A 40 15.35 5.98 2.15
CA GLY A 40 14.14 5.48 1.51
C GLY A 40 13.69 4.11 2.03
N THR A 41 12.38 3.84 1.93
CA THR A 41 11.75 2.62 2.44
C THR A 41 12.23 1.34 1.75
N SER A 42 12.80 1.42 0.54
CA SER A 42 13.40 0.27 -0.16
C SER A 42 14.48 -0.43 0.67
N ARG A 43 15.17 0.30 1.55
CA ARG A 43 16.17 -0.28 2.45
C ARG A 43 15.59 -1.34 3.37
N VAL A 44 14.31 -1.22 3.77
CA VAL A 44 13.64 -2.26 4.57
C VAL A 44 13.59 -3.56 3.78
N ILE A 45 13.18 -3.49 2.51
CA ILE A 45 13.11 -4.64 1.60
C ILE A 45 14.50 -5.25 1.40
N GLU A 46 15.52 -4.42 1.12
CA GLU A 46 16.91 -4.87 0.96
C GLU A 46 17.46 -5.57 2.22
N GLN A 47 17.05 -5.15 3.42
CA GLN A 47 17.46 -5.82 4.65
C GLN A 47 16.69 -7.13 4.85
N MET A 48 15.39 -7.16 4.55
CA MET A 48 14.60 -8.40 4.61
C MET A 48 15.15 -9.47 3.65
N GLU A 49 15.52 -9.08 2.43
CA GLU A 49 16.14 -9.98 1.44
C GLU A 49 17.46 -10.60 1.91
N LYS A 50 18.21 -9.91 2.79
CA LYS A 50 19.43 -10.45 3.40
C LYS A 50 19.18 -11.44 4.53
N GLN A 51 17.98 -11.44 5.12
CA GLN A 51 17.63 -12.31 6.25
C GLN A 51 16.96 -13.61 5.81
N ILE A 52 16.36 -13.65 4.61
CA ILE A 52 15.69 -14.84 4.10
C ILE A 52 16.69 -15.87 3.57
N SER A 53 16.47 -17.15 3.90
CA SER A 53 17.34 -18.24 3.45
C SER A 53 17.12 -18.62 1.98
N ASN A 54 15.93 -18.31 1.44
CA ASN A 54 15.56 -18.58 0.05
C ASN A 54 15.34 -17.25 -0.68
N THR A 55 16.09 -17.02 -1.76
CA THR A 55 15.96 -15.81 -2.57
C THR A 55 14.65 -15.80 -3.37
N PRO A 56 13.92 -14.68 -3.46
CA PRO A 56 12.72 -14.57 -4.27
C PRO A 56 13.02 -14.81 -5.76
N SER A 57 12.17 -15.55 -6.43
CA SER A 57 12.23 -15.70 -7.90
C SER A 57 11.53 -14.53 -8.56
N LEU A 58 12.29 -13.58 -9.10
CA LEU A 58 11.75 -12.43 -9.84
C LEU A 58 11.29 -12.84 -11.25
N GLY A 59 10.41 -12.05 -11.86
CA GLY A 59 9.86 -12.35 -13.20
C GLY A 59 9.00 -13.62 -13.26
N THR A 60 8.61 -14.17 -12.11
CA THR A 60 7.87 -15.42 -11.97
C THR A 60 6.39 -15.11 -11.70
N ARG A 61 5.62 -14.87 -12.76
CA ARG A 61 4.21 -14.47 -12.63
C ARG A 61 3.30 -15.69 -12.50
N VAL A 62 2.64 -15.84 -11.36
CA VAL A 62 1.60 -16.86 -11.16
C VAL A 62 0.35 -16.50 -11.99
N VAL A 63 -0.19 -17.47 -12.72
CA VAL A 63 -1.37 -17.32 -13.57
C VAL A 63 -2.51 -18.24 -13.18
N SER A 64 -2.24 -19.32 -12.44
CA SER A 64 -3.26 -20.26 -11.98
C SER A 64 -2.94 -20.78 -10.59
N ILE A 65 -3.96 -21.06 -9.79
CA ILE A 65 -3.89 -21.74 -8.50
C ILE A 65 -4.98 -22.80 -8.48
N ASP A 66 -4.63 -24.06 -8.22
CA ASP A 66 -5.58 -25.18 -8.12
C ASP A 66 -5.41 -25.98 -6.81
N TYR A 67 -6.45 -26.72 -6.43
CA TYR A 67 -6.54 -27.50 -5.19
C TYR A 67 -6.97 -28.94 -5.46
N HIS A 68 -6.18 -29.88 -4.95
CA HIS A 68 -6.30 -31.32 -5.14
C HIS A 68 -6.43 -31.99 -3.76
N PRO A 69 -7.64 -32.14 -3.19
CA PRO A 69 -7.84 -32.66 -1.83
C PRO A 69 -7.33 -34.11 -1.66
N ASP A 70 -7.21 -34.87 -2.76
CA ASP A 70 -6.70 -36.23 -2.75
C ASP A 70 -5.17 -36.31 -2.59
N ASP A 71 -4.41 -35.23 -2.88
CA ASP A 71 -2.96 -35.17 -2.66
C ASP A 71 -2.65 -34.62 -1.26
N LEU A 72 -2.67 -35.49 -0.26
CA LEU A 72 -2.45 -35.12 1.14
C LEU A 72 -1.07 -34.46 1.41
N SER A 73 -0.10 -34.67 0.52
CA SER A 73 1.26 -34.15 0.69
C SER A 73 1.40 -32.73 0.13
N HIS A 74 0.86 -32.50 -1.06
CA HIS A 74 0.96 -31.24 -1.78
C HIS A 74 -0.37 -30.92 -2.48
N PRO A 75 -1.43 -30.62 -1.72
CA PRO A 75 -2.76 -30.44 -2.29
C PRO A 75 -2.89 -29.13 -3.08
N MET A 76 -1.94 -28.20 -2.98
CA MET A 76 -1.95 -26.97 -3.79
C MET A 76 -1.08 -27.13 -5.02
N SER A 77 -1.53 -26.58 -6.14
CA SER A 77 -0.72 -26.41 -7.35
C SER A 77 -0.79 -24.97 -7.83
N VAL A 78 0.31 -24.46 -8.37
CA VAL A 78 0.36 -23.13 -8.99
C VAL A 78 1.03 -23.23 -10.35
N LYS A 79 0.47 -22.52 -11.32
CA LYS A 79 1.03 -22.39 -12.65
C LYS A 79 1.70 -21.03 -12.81
N VAL A 80 2.94 -21.03 -13.26
CA VAL A 80 3.70 -19.83 -13.61
C VAL A 80 3.63 -19.62 -15.12
N GLU A 81 3.52 -18.37 -15.55
CA GLU A 81 3.60 -18.01 -16.96
C GLU A 81 4.89 -18.54 -17.60
N GLY A 82 4.73 -19.22 -18.74
CA GLY A 82 5.85 -19.78 -19.50
C GLY A 82 6.36 -21.13 -19.02
N GLU A 83 5.92 -21.63 -17.86
CA GLU A 83 6.26 -22.97 -17.38
C GLU A 83 5.29 -24.03 -17.91
N SER A 84 5.83 -25.20 -18.30
CA SER A 84 5.02 -26.33 -18.79
C SER A 84 4.38 -27.11 -17.65
N GLU A 85 5.08 -27.27 -16.54
CA GLU A 85 4.64 -28.03 -15.37
C GLU A 85 4.14 -27.11 -14.26
N GLU A 86 3.20 -27.61 -13.48
CA GLU A 86 2.73 -26.92 -12.28
C GLU A 86 3.64 -27.20 -11.09
N ARG A 87 3.79 -26.18 -10.23
CA ARG A 87 4.55 -26.31 -8.98
C ARG A 87 3.60 -26.73 -7.87
N LYS A 88 3.99 -27.73 -7.08
CA LYS A 88 3.17 -28.32 -6.02
C LYS A 88 3.60 -27.85 -4.63
N TYR A 89 2.63 -27.57 -3.76
CA TYR A 89 2.86 -27.03 -2.42
C TYR A 89 1.90 -27.62 -1.38
N SER A 90 2.33 -27.64 -0.12
CA SER A 90 1.45 -28.01 1.00
C SER A 90 0.44 -26.91 1.34
N ALA A 91 0.78 -25.65 1.09
CA ALA A 91 -0.10 -24.50 1.26
C ALA A 91 0.38 -23.33 0.36
N VAL A 92 -0.53 -22.43 0.03
CA VAL A 92 -0.28 -21.20 -0.75
C VAL A 92 -0.70 -19.98 0.05
N PHE A 93 0.21 -19.03 0.22
CA PHE A 93 -0.06 -17.70 0.76
C PHE A 93 -0.07 -16.71 -0.41
N ASN A 94 -1.24 -16.24 -0.82
CA ASN A 94 -1.32 -15.24 -1.88
C ASN A 94 -1.18 -13.85 -1.26
N THR A 95 -0.03 -13.22 -1.48
CA THR A 95 0.30 -11.87 -0.98
C THR A 95 0.05 -10.76 -2.01
N THR A 96 -0.56 -11.08 -3.15
CA THR A 96 -0.85 -10.12 -4.21
C THR A 96 -2.06 -9.27 -3.85
N SER A 97 -2.19 -8.07 -4.44
CA SER A 97 -3.43 -7.30 -4.32
C SER A 97 -4.64 -8.11 -4.83
N LEU A 98 -5.83 -7.85 -4.29
CA LEU A 98 -7.03 -8.56 -4.73
C LEU A 98 -7.33 -8.38 -6.24
N PRO A 99 -7.09 -7.19 -6.86
CA PRO A 99 -7.17 -7.03 -8.31
C PRO A 99 -6.22 -7.93 -9.09
N CYS A 100 -5.00 -8.21 -8.58
CA CYS A 100 -4.07 -9.14 -9.19
C CYS A 100 -4.56 -10.59 -9.07
N LEU A 101 -5.03 -11.00 -7.88
CA LEU A 101 -5.61 -12.31 -7.67
C LEU A 101 -6.82 -12.56 -8.59
N ARG A 102 -7.66 -11.54 -8.81
CA ARG A 102 -8.81 -11.61 -9.73
C ARG A 102 -8.43 -11.96 -11.17
N ARG A 103 -7.18 -11.70 -11.58
CA ARG A 103 -6.67 -12.05 -12.92
C ARG A 103 -6.10 -13.47 -13.01
N MET A 104 -5.93 -14.16 -11.89
CA MET A 104 -5.48 -15.54 -11.87
C MET A 104 -6.65 -16.49 -12.14
N ALA A 105 -6.38 -17.60 -12.82
CA ALA A 105 -7.32 -18.72 -12.88
C ALA A 105 -7.30 -19.44 -11.52
N VAL A 106 -8.32 -19.22 -10.69
CA VAL A 106 -8.47 -19.92 -9.42
C VAL A 106 -9.42 -21.10 -9.62
N GLY A 107 -8.95 -22.30 -9.31
CA GLY A 107 -9.70 -23.55 -9.47
C GLY A 107 -11.06 -23.54 -8.78
N PRO A 108 -12.03 -24.32 -9.30
CA PRO A 108 -13.38 -24.38 -8.75
C PRO A 108 -13.36 -24.88 -7.30
N GLY A 109 -14.19 -24.28 -6.45
CA GLY A 109 -14.33 -24.72 -5.05
C GLY A 109 -13.22 -24.27 -4.10
N ILE A 110 -12.15 -23.62 -4.60
CA ILE A 110 -11.09 -23.06 -3.74
C ILE A 110 -11.63 -21.90 -2.90
N LEU A 111 -12.20 -20.90 -3.57
CA LEU A 111 -12.74 -19.71 -2.93
C LEU A 111 -14.22 -19.91 -2.64
N ARG A 112 -14.62 -19.59 -1.41
CA ARG A 112 -16.03 -19.54 -1.01
C ARG A 112 -16.76 -18.44 -1.77
N PRO A 113 -18.09 -18.53 -1.98
CA PRO A 113 -18.84 -17.50 -2.71
C PRO A 113 -18.64 -16.08 -2.14
N GLY A 114 -18.59 -15.94 -0.81
CA GLY A 114 -18.29 -14.66 -0.15
C GLY A 114 -16.89 -14.13 -0.45
N GLN A 115 -15.87 -15.00 -0.49
CA GLN A 115 -14.51 -14.63 -0.88
C GLN A 115 -14.44 -14.18 -2.33
N GLN A 116 -15.11 -14.90 -3.23
CA GLN A 116 -15.17 -14.52 -4.65
C GLN A 116 -15.84 -13.15 -4.82
N ALA A 117 -16.96 -12.91 -4.12
CA ALA A 117 -17.65 -11.63 -4.13
C ALA A 117 -16.74 -10.49 -3.61
N ALA A 118 -16.02 -10.73 -2.52
CA ALA A 118 -15.06 -9.78 -1.96
C ALA A 118 -13.94 -9.45 -2.98
N ILE A 119 -13.22 -10.45 -3.49
CA ILE A 119 -12.14 -10.25 -4.47
C ILE A 119 -12.61 -9.47 -5.72
N GLN A 120 -13.87 -9.61 -6.10
CA GLN A 120 -14.44 -8.92 -7.26
C GLN A 120 -14.88 -7.48 -6.98
N SER A 121 -15.22 -7.15 -5.72
CA SER A 121 -16.04 -5.96 -5.40
C SER A 121 -15.39 -5.02 -4.39
N VAL A 122 -14.38 -5.47 -3.65
CA VAL A 122 -13.66 -4.63 -2.67
C VAL A 122 -13.10 -3.40 -3.36
N HIS A 123 -13.37 -2.23 -2.79
CA HIS A 123 -12.87 -0.97 -3.32
C HIS A 123 -11.39 -0.79 -3.02
N TYR A 124 -10.63 -0.42 -4.06
CA TYR A 124 -9.24 0.01 -3.97
C TYR A 124 -9.17 1.48 -4.38
N ASP A 125 -8.56 2.30 -3.53
CA ASP A 125 -8.40 3.71 -3.84
C ASP A 125 -7.26 3.93 -4.86
N ALA A 126 -7.34 5.06 -5.54
CA ALA A 126 -6.30 5.55 -6.41
C ALA A 126 -5.30 6.39 -5.62
N SER A 127 -4.04 6.35 -6.04
CA SER A 127 -3.03 7.28 -5.54
C SER A 127 -2.04 7.63 -6.65
N THR A 128 -1.66 8.89 -6.72
CA THR A 128 -0.64 9.38 -7.64
C THR A 128 0.36 10.26 -6.90
N LYS A 129 1.65 10.01 -7.14
CA LYS A 129 2.76 10.79 -6.58
C LYS A 129 3.59 11.39 -7.70
N ILE A 130 3.88 12.68 -7.61
CA ILE A 130 4.69 13.39 -8.60
C ILE A 130 5.76 14.21 -7.90
N ALA A 131 7.01 13.86 -8.17
CA ALA A 131 8.18 14.50 -7.60
C ALA A 131 9.00 15.20 -8.67
N ILE A 132 9.59 16.34 -8.30
CA ILE A 132 10.51 17.08 -9.14
C ILE A 132 11.84 17.19 -8.40
N LYS A 133 12.92 16.86 -9.09
CA LYS A 133 14.29 17.22 -8.71
C LYS A 133 14.56 18.65 -9.15
N PHE A 134 15.06 19.44 -8.22
CA PHE A 134 15.53 20.80 -8.43
C PHE A 134 17.05 20.89 -8.26
N LYS A 135 17.64 22.01 -8.69
CA LYS A 135 19.08 22.32 -8.50
C LYS A 135 19.39 22.54 -7.03
N SER A 136 18.48 23.15 -6.29
CA SER A 136 18.57 23.36 -4.85
C SER A 136 17.20 23.17 -4.18
N ALA A 137 17.20 23.04 -2.85
CA ALA A 137 15.98 23.05 -2.03
C ALA A 137 15.42 24.48 -1.94
N TRP A 138 14.86 24.97 -3.05
CA TRP A 138 14.39 26.34 -3.20
C TRP A 138 13.30 26.70 -2.17
N TRP A 139 12.49 25.73 -1.74
CA TRP A 139 11.46 25.92 -0.70
C TRP A 139 12.08 26.28 0.66
N THR A 140 13.22 25.69 1.01
CA THR A 140 13.95 26.10 2.23
C THR A 140 14.66 27.43 2.01
N ARG A 141 15.35 27.60 0.89
CA ARG A 141 16.13 28.81 0.61
C ARG A 141 15.27 30.09 0.51
N PHE A 142 14.12 30.00 -0.16
CA PHE A 142 13.30 31.16 -0.49
C PHE A 142 12.05 31.27 0.38
N CYS A 143 11.51 30.15 0.86
CA CYS A 143 10.27 30.12 1.63
C CYS A 143 10.48 29.72 3.10
N GLN A 144 11.73 29.41 3.52
CA GLN A 144 12.08 28.99 4.88
C GLN A 144 11.28 27.76 5.37
N ILE A 145 10.96 26.85 4.44
CA ILE A 145 10.20 25.64 4.74
C ILE A 145 11.15 24.49 5.10
N GLU A 146 10.92 23.86 6.26
CA GLU A 146 11.66 22.69 6.75
C GLU A 146 10.67 21.56 7.09
N GLY A 147 10.52 20.59 6.18
CA GLY A 147 9.60 19.46 6.37
C GLY A 147 8.11 19.84 6.31
N GLY A 148 7.26 18.87 6.67
CA GLY A 148 5.81 19.04 6.68
C GLY A 148 5.18 19.00 5.28
N GLN A 149 3.95 19.51 5.18
CA GLN A 149 3.20 19.55 3.93
C GLN A 149 2.38 20.83 3.81
N ALA A 150 2.11 21.23 2.58
CA ALA A 150 1.15 22.26 2.24
C ALA A 150 -0.04 21.63 1.49
N THR A 151 -1.24 22.00 1.92
CA THR A 151 -2.51 21.55 1.35
C THR A 151 -3.16 22.67 0.55
N THR A 152 -3.78 22.33 -0.57
CA THR A 152 -4.49 23.27 -1.45
C THR A 152 -5.64 22.58 -2.18
N ASP A 153 -6.59 23.38 -2.65
CA ASP A 153 -7.65 22.99 -3.59
C ASP A 153 -7.19 23.01 -5.06
N LEU A 154 -5.98 23.51 -5.33
CA LEU A 154 -5.34 23.41 -6.64
C LEU A 154 -5.11 21.94 -7.03
N PRO A 155 -5.06 21.59 -8.33
CA PRO A 155 -4.91 20.20 -8.81
C PRO A 155 -3.81 19.35 -8.14
N ILE A 156 -2.72 19.96 -7.66
CA ILE A 156 -1.64 19.22 -6.97
C ILE A 156 -2.02 18.67 -5.59
N ARG A 157 -3.08 19.20 -4.97
CA ARG A 157 -3.65 18.91 -3.64
C ARG A 157 -2.69 19.02 -2.47
N THR A 158 -1.68 18.14 -2.40
CA THR A 158 -0.71 18.11 -1.31
C THR A 158 0.71 18.21 -1.86
N CYS A 159 1.45 19.21 -1.42
CA CYS A 159 2.90 19.31 -1.62
C CYS A 159 3.60 18.91 -0.32
N VAL A 160 4.44 17.88 -0.36
CA VAL A 160 5.14 17.34 0.82
C VAL A 160 6.61 17.72 0.75
N TYR A 161 7.07 18.47 1.74
CA TYR A 161 8.46 18.90 1.85
C TYR A 161 9.26 17.80 2.57
N PRO A 162 10.38 17.32 2.01
CA PRO A 162 11.14 16.24 2.63
C PRO A 162 11.62 16.63 4.03
N SER A 163 11.25 15.82 5.03
CA SER A 163 11.76 15.96 6.39
C SER A 163 13.25 15.64 6.39
N THR A 164 14.13 16.65 6.42
CA THR A 164 15.59 16.46 6.54
C THR A 164 16.02 16.74 7.97
N ARG A 165 16.88 15.90 8.56
CA ARG A 165 17.48 16.20 9.86
C ARG A 165 18.64 17.17 9.68
N SER A 166 18.38 18.45 9.91
CA SER A 166 19.37 19.53 9.80
C SER A 166 20.66 19.20 10.55
N GLY A 167 21.81 19.35 9.89
CA GLY A 167 23.14 19.10 10.45
C GLY A 167 23.62 17.64 10.44
N ILE A 168 22.77 16.68 10.05
CA ILE A 168 23.13 15.24 9.97
C ILE A 168 23.01 14.72 8.54
N GLU A 169 21.97 15.12 7.82
CA GLU A 169 21.72 14.66 6.46
C GLU A 169 21.91 15.78 5.44
N GLN A 170 22.35 15.40 4.24
CA GLN A 170 22.33 16.31 3.11
C GLN A 170 20.89 16.66 2.75
N GLN A 171 20.62 17.94 2.55
CA GLN A 171 19.30 18.42 2.17
C GLN A 171 18.85 17.83 0.83
N SER A 172 17.65 17.24 0.82
CA SER A 172 17.04 16.75 -0.41
C SER A 172 16.75 17.92 -1.36
N THR A 173 17.09 17.78 -2.64
CA THR A 173 16.64 18.69 -3.70
C THR A 173 15.46 18.12 -4.50
N VAL A 174 14.90 16.98 -4.06
CA VAL A 174 13.68 16.40 -4.62
C VAL A 174 12.49 16.80 -3.76
N LEU A 175 11.47 17.41 -4.37
CA LEU A 175 10.21 17.78 -3.73
C LEU A 175 9.09 16.88 -4.23
N LEU A 176 8.29 16.32 -3.31
CA LEU A 176 7.04 15.65 -3.66
C LEU A 176 5.97 16.74 -3.89
N CYS A 177 5.86 17.17 -5.15
CA CYS A 177 5.10 18.35 -5.54
C CYS A 177 3.59 18.10 -5.56
N SER A 178 3.18 16.86 -5.77
CA SER A 178 1.79 16.43 -5.71
C SER A 178 1.69 15.03 -5.12
N TYR A 179 0.86 14.89 -4.10
CA TYR A 179 0.42 13.62 -3.54
C TYR A 179 -1.10 13.63 -3.43
N THR A 180 -1.76 12.84 -4.28
CA THR A 180 -3.21 12.84 -4.48
C THR A 180 -3.76 11.43 -4.29
N TRP A 181 -5.00 11.36 -3.80
CA TRP A 181 -5.81 10.13 -3.69
C TRP A 181 -7.14 10.28 -4.45
N GLY A 182 -7.92 9.19 -4.54
CA GLY A 182 -9.28 9.22 -5.10
C GLY A 182 -9.36 9.79 -6.51
N GLN A 183 -10.37 10.62 -6.74
CA GLN A 183 -10.60 11.23 -8.05
C GLN A 183 -9.44 12.13 -8.50
N ASP A 184 -8.82 12.87 -7.58
CA ASP A 184 -7.68 13.74 -7.90
C ASP A 184 -6.48 12.94 -8.40
N ALA A 185 -6.23 11.77 -7.82
CA ALA A 185 -5.18 10.87 -8.29
C ALA A 185 -5.42 10.44 -9.74
N GLN A 186 -6.64 10.04 -10.09
CA GLN A 186 -6.98 9.64 -11.46
C GLN A 186 -6.87 10.81 -12.45
N GLN A 187 -7.25 12.02 -12.04
CA GLN A 187 -7.07 13.22 -12.87
C GLN A 187 -5.59 13.51 -13.11
N MET A 188 -4.75 13.44 -12.08
CA MET A 188 -3.31 13.61 -12.22
C MET A 188 -2.66 12.50 -13.05
N ALA A 189 -3.08 11.24 -12.86
CA ALA A 189 -2.62 10.08 -13.63
C ALA A 189 -2.85 10.25 -15.14
N SER A 190 -3.98 10.86 -15.54
CA SER A 190 -4.27 11.13 -16.96
C SER A 190 -3.20 11.98 -17.66
N LEU A 191 -2.43 12.76 -16.89
CA LEU A 191 -1.37 13.62 -17.40
C LEU A 191 0.00 12.93 -17.44
N ILE A 192 0.15 11.76 -16.80
CA ILE A 192 1.44 11.05 -16.72
C ILE A 192 1.88 10.54 -18.09
N GLY A 193 0.95 10.33 -19.03
CA GLY A 193 1.23 10.02 -20.43
C GLY A 193 1.96 8.69 -20.65
N SER A 194 1.40 7.79 -21.45
CA SER A 194 2.22 6.74 -22.04
C SER A 194 3.30 7.40 -22.90
N LYS A 195 4.50 6.81 -22.95
CA LYS A 195 5.72 7.32 -23.62
C LYS A 195 5.58 7.70 -25.13
N VAL A 196 4.37 7.68 -25.68
CA VAL A 196 4.05 7.82 -27.10
C VAL A 196 4.14 9.28 -27.58
N ASP A 197 3.86 10.30 -26.75
CA ASP A 197 3.93 11.70 -27.20
C ASP A 197 4.56 12.61 -26.13
N GLY A 198 5.75 13.16 -26.42
CA GLY A 198 6.48 14.10 -25.55
C GLY A 198 5.75 15.41 -25.21
N ALA A 199 4.50 15.59 -25.67
CA ALA A 199 3.61 16.69 -25.32
C ALA A 199 3.00 16.54 -23.92
N SER A 200 2.66 15.32 -23.48
CA SER A 200 2.02 15.09 -22.17
C SER A 200 2.93 15.47 -20.99
N GLY A 201 4.22 15.12 -21.08
CA GLY A 201 5.21 15.48 -20.06
C GLY A 201 5.39 17.01 -19.90
N LYS A 202 5.32 17.76 -21.01
CA LYS A 202 5.40 19.23 -20.98
C LYS A 202 4.17 19.87 -20.32
N ASN A 203 2.98 19.29 -20.51
CA ASN A 203 1.76 19.77 -19.87
C ASN A 203 1.81 19.56 -18.36
N LEU A 204 2.27 18.39 -17.91
CA LEU A 204 2.40 18.09 -16.47
C LEU A 204 3.44 18.99 -15.79
N GLU A 205 4.60 19.20 -16.41
CA GLU A 205 5.62 20.13 -15.90
C GLU A 205 5.05 21.56 -15.74
N GLN A 206 4.37 22.07 -16.77
CA GLN A 206 3.77 23.41 -16.73
C GLN A 206 2.72 23.52 -15.63
N LEU A 207 1.86 22.50 -15.49
CA LEU A 207 0.86 22.44 -14.43
C LEU A 207 1.52 22.49 -13.06
N LEU A 208 2.53 21.66 -12.80
CA LEU A 208 3.22 21.61 -11.51
C LEU A 208 3.91 22.93 -11.20
N CYS A 209 4.68 23.50 -12.13
CA CYS A 209 5.33 24.80 -11.92
C CYS A 209 4.31 25.92 -11.66
N HIS A 210 3.18 25.92 -12.37
CA HIS A 210 2.09 26.89 -12.15
C HIS A 210 1.47 26.75 -10.75
N ASN A 211 1.12 25.51 -10.36
CA ASN A 211 0.49 25.22 -9.08
C ASN A 211 1.43 25.51 -7.91
N LEU A 212 2.70 25.12 -8.01
CA LEU A 212 3.72 25.45 -7.02
C LEU A 212 3.91 26.97 -6.91
N ALA A 213 3.90 27.70 -8.02
CA ALA A 213 3.99 29.16 -7.98
C ALA A 213 2.79 29.79 -7.27
N LEU A 214 1.55 29.34 -7.56
CA LEU A 214 0.36 29.81 -6.87
C LEU A 214 0.39 29.49 -5.36
N LEU A 215 0.84 28.29 -5.00
CA LEU A 215 0.94 27.84 -3.61
C LEU A 215 1.97 28.66 -2.80
N HIS A 216 3.04 29.11 -3.44
CA HIS A 216 4.17 29.77 -2.74
C HIS A 216 4.31 31.27 -3.01
N GLN A 217 3.47 31.89 -3.85
CA GLN A 217 3.64 33.30 -4.25
C GLN A 217 3.55 34.32 -3.11
N HIS A 218 2.90 33.97 -2.00
CA HIS A 218 2.70 34.86 -0.85
C HIS A 218 3.85 34.82 0.16
N TYR A 219 4.84 33.93 -0.01
CA TYR A 219 6.04 33.97 0.81
C TYR A 219 6.81 35.27 0.57
N LEU A 220 7.39 35.81 1.64
CA LEU A 220 8.10 37.08 1.61
C LEU A 220 9.55 36.85 1.20
N ASP A 221 10.03 37.70 0.30
CA ASP A 221 11.45 37.80 0.01
C ASP A 221 12.19 38.32 1.26
N PRO A 222 13.18 37.56 1.79
CA PRO A 222 13.93 37.96 2.97
C PRO A 222 14.63 39.33 2.88
N PHE A 223 14.88 39.84 1.66
CA PHE A 223 15.57 41.11 1.45
C PHE A 223 14.63 42.30 1.26
N SER A 224 13.55 42.13 0.49
CA SER A 224 12.61 43.22 0.20
C SER A 224 11.42 43.26 1.16
N HIS A 225 11.17 42.18 1.91
CA HIS A 225 9.98 41.97 2.74
C HIS A 225 8.64 42.05 1.99
N GLU A 226 8.68 42.02 0.67
CA GLU A 226 7.51 41.95 -0.20
C GLU A 226 7.24 40.50 -0.62
N PRO A 227 5.97 40.12 -0.87
CA PRO A 227 5.65 38.83 -1.45
C PRO A 227 6.39 38.62 -2.78
N TYR A 228 6.87 37.41 -3.05
CA TYR A 228 7.47 37.10 -4.35
C TYR A 228 6.51 37.41 -5.51
N GLY A 229 5.23 37.10 -5.33
CA GLY A 229 4.23 37.19 -6.38
C GLY A 229 4.38 36.09 -7.43
N TYR A 230 3.31 35.84 -8.18
CA TYR A 230 3.24 34.72 -9.12
C TYR A 230 4.39 34.68 -10.13
N VAL A 231 4.64 35.80 -10.83
CA VAL A 231 5.61 35.86 -11.94
C VAL A 231 7.03 35.56 -11.46
N ARG A 232 7.43 36.15 -10.33
CA ARG A 232 8.77 35.94 -9.77
C ARG A 232 8.93 34.52 -9.25
N MET A 233 7.94 34.02 -8.49
CA MET A 233 7.98 32.66 -7.95
C MET A 233 8.02 31.61 -9.07
N LEU A 234 7.21 31.77 -10.12
CA LEU A 234 7.24 30.90 -11.29
C LEU A 234 8.61 30.92 -11.98
N GLY A 235 9.20 32.10 -12.17
CA GLY A 235 10.54 32.24 -12.75
C GLY A 235 11.60 31.52 -11.92
N MET A 236 11.54 31.64 -10.59
CA MET A 236 12.44 30.97 -9.66
C MET A 236 12.30 29.45 -9.75
N ILE A 237 11.07 28.91 -9.63
CA ILE A 237 10.81 27.46 -9.71
C ILE A 237 11.28 26.89 -11.04
N LYS A 238 10.95 27.54 -12.18
CA LYS A 238 11.39 27.09 -13.51
C LYS A 238 12.91 27.13 -13.67
N SER A 239 13.58 28.13 -13.09
CA SER A 239 15.04 28.23 -13.15
C SER A 239 15.76 27.13 -12.35
N GLU A 240 15.09 26.60 -11.32
CA GLU A 240 15.58 25.54 -10.45
C GLU A 240 15.22 24.14 -10.95
N TYR A 241 14.26 23.99 -11.86
CA TYR A 241 13.76 22.71 -12.35
C TYR A 241 14.85 21.88 -13.04
N CYS A 242 14.91 20.57 -12.75
CA CYS A 242 15.82 19.63 -13.41
C CYS A 242 15.07 18.48 -14.08
N GLU A 243 14.34 17.67 -13.29
CA GLU A 243 13.81 16.39 -13.74
C GLU A 243 12.54 16.04 -12.96
N LEU A 244 11.58 15.40 -13.62
CA LEU A 244 10.30 15.00 -13.05
C LEU A 244 10.15 13.48 -13.08
N HIS A 245 9.61 12.93 -12.00
CA HIS A 245 9.16 11.54 -11.93
C HIS A 245 7.74 11.48 -11.37
N ALA A 246 6.86 10.73 -12.02
CA ALA A 246 5.47 10.54 -11.62
C ALA A 246 5.14 9.05 -11.56
N TYR A 247 4.30 8.65 -10.61
CA TYR A 247 3.83 7.28 -10.47
C TYR A 247 2.33 7.27 -10.16
N ASP A 248 1.57 6.56 -11.00
CA ASP A 248 0.16 6.21 -10.77
C ASP A 248 0.06 4.72 -10.42
N TRP A 249 -0.40 4.44 -9.21
CA TRP A 249 -0.53 3.08 -8.69
C TRP A 249 -1.62 2.26 -9.40
N TYR A 250 -2.62 2.92 -9.99
CA TYR A 250 -3.69 2.22 -10.71
C TYR A 250 -3.21 1.65 -12.04
N SER A 251 -2.28 2.35 -12.70
CA SER A 251 -1.64 1.90 -13.95
C SER A 251 -0.64 0.75 -13.76
N ASP A 252 -0.20 0.47 -12.53
CA ASP A 252 0.77 -0.60 -12.26
C ASP A 252 0.08 -1.99 -12.42
N PRO A 253 0.53 -2.83 -13.37
CA PRO A 253 -0.05 -4.16 -13.58
C PRO A 253 0.25 -5.14 -12.45
N SER A 254 1.13 -4.80 -11.51
CA SER A 254 1.52 -5.64 -10.36
C SER A 254 0.69 -5.35 -9.12
N VAL A 255 -0.10 -4.27 -9.10
CA VAL A 255 -0.95 -3.87 -7.95
C VAL A 255 -2.36 -3.47 -8.40
N SER A 256 -2.50 -2.66 -9.45
CA SER A 256 -3.78 -2.21 -10.05
C SER A 256 -4.71 -1.52 -9.06
N GLY A 257 -4.14 -0.60 -8.29
CA GLY A 257 -4.76 0.08 -7.16
C GLY A 257 -3.66 0.54 -6.20
N ALA A 258 -3.89 1.60 -5.42
CA ALA A 258 -2.91 2.01 -4.42
C ALA A 258 -2.94 1.09 -3.20
N PHE A 259 -4.13 0.92 -2.64
CA PHE A 259 -4.40 0.15 -1.43
C PHE A 259 -5.92 -0.04 -1.29
N ALA A 260 -6.36 -0.96 -0.45
CA ALA A 260 -7.75 -1.09 -0.07
C ALA A 260 -8.27 0.19 0.59
N TYR A 261 -9.49 0.58 0.24
CA TYR A 261 -10.23 1.62 0.95
C TYR A 261 -11.71 1.30 0.80
N PHE A 262 -12.22 0.50 1.72
CA PHE A 262 -13.48 -0.20 1.57
C PHE A 262 -14.67 0.74 1.37
N GLY A 263 -15.55 0.35 0.46
CA GLY A 263 -16.85 0.99 0.29
C GLY A 263 -17.79 0.70 1.47
N PRO A 264 -18.97 1.35 1.52
CA PRO A 264 -19.96 1.14 2.58
C PRO A 264 -20.29 -0.34 2.79
N GLU A 265 -20.38 -0.77 4.06
CA GLU A 265 -20.67 -2.15 4.49
C GLU A 265 -19.66 -3.23 4.07
N GLN A 266 -18.62 -2.92 3.29
CA GLN A 266 -17.64 -3.92 2.85
C GLN A 266 -16.81 -4.47 4.02
N PHE A 267 -16.49 -3.65 5.03
CA PHE A 267 -15.80 -4.15 6.22
C PHE A 267 -16.65 -5.19 6.97
N ARG A 268 -17.97 -4.99 7.04
CA ARG A 268 -18.86 -5.91 7.72
C ARG A 268 -19.00 -7.25 6.98
N HIS A 269 -19.03 -7.20 5.65
CA HIS A 269 -19.42 -8.37 4.82
C HIS A 269 -18.26 -9.05 4.11
N PHE A 270 -17.23 -8.32 3.71
CA PHE A 270 -16.11 -8.86 2.93
C PHE A 270 -14.89 -9.16 3.78
N TYR A 271 -14.56 -8.33 4.76
CA TYR A 271 -13.38 -8.57 5.59
C TYR A 271 -13.41 -9.95 6.30
N PRO A 272 -14.52 -10.40 6.94
CA PRO A 272 -14.59 -11.74 7.51
C PRO A 272 -14.39 -12.87 6.49
N GLU A 273 -14.77 -12.64 5.23
CA GLU A 273 -14.59 -13.60 4.15
C GLU A 273 -13.12 -13.67 3.70
N LEU A 274 -12.48 -12.51 3.57
CA LEU A 274 -11.07 -12.37 3.14
C LEU A 274 -10.09 -12.97 4.13
N VAL A 275 -10.35 -12.85 5.44
CA VAL A 275 -9.46 -13.38 6.48
C VAL A 275 -9.65 -14.87 6.76
N ALA A 276 -10.76 -15.47 6.30
CA ALA A 276 -11.00 -16.88 6.49
C ALA A 276 -10.18 -17.74 5.50
N PRO A 277 -9.71 -18.92 5.93
CA PRO A 277 -8.96 -19.83 5.07
C PRO A 277 -9.79 -20.33 3.88
N ALA A 278 -9.09 -20.68 2.79
CA ALA A 278 -9.62 -21.29 1.58
C ALA A 278 -8.97 -22.67 1.34
N ALA A 279 -9.53 -23.46 0.41
CA ALA A 279 -9.01 -24.79 0.06
C ALA A 279 -8.73 -25.68 1.29
N ASP A 280 -9.74 -25.85 2.15
CA ASP A 280 -9.66 -26.58 3.43
C ASP A 280 -8.50 -26.17 4.35
N GLY A 281 -8.10 -24.89 4.30
CA GLY A 281 -6.97 -24.36 5.05
C GLY A 281 -5.62 -24.61 4.40
N ASN A 282 -5.58 -24.81 3.08
CA ASN A 282 -4.34 -24.84 2.30
C ASN A 282 -4.09 -23.55 1.51
N MET A 283 -5.05 -22.61 1.47
CA MET A 283 -4.84 -21.31 0.86
C MET A 283 -5.22 -20.17 1.80
N PHE A 284 -4.35 -19.16 1.86
CA PHE A 284 -4.52 -17.97 2.71
C PHE A 284 -4.35 -16.71 1.87
N LEU A 285 -5.31 -15.80 1.98
CA LEU A 285 -5.18 -14.45 1.42
C LEU A 285 -4.43 -13.59 2.42
N VAL A 286 -3.35 -12.94 1.97
CA VAL A 286 -2.46 -12.13 2.80
C VAL A 286 -2.19 -10.80 2.12
N GLY A 287 -2.04 -9.74 2.90
CA GLY A 287 -1.74 -8.39 2.42
C GLY A 287 -2.57 -7.36 3.17
N GLU A 288 -2.29 -6.08 2.92
CA GLU A 288 -2.98 -4.99 3.63
C GLU A 288 -4.50 -5.07 3.49
N ALA A 289 -5.04 -5.36 2.30
CA ALA A 289 -6.49 -5.53 2.09
C ALA A 289 -7.14 -6.71 2.85
N CYS A 290 -6.33 -7.56 3.49
CA CYS A 290 -6.76 -8.67 4.33
C CYS A 290 -6.41 -8.41 5.81
N SER A 291 -6.37 -7.14 6.20
CA SER A 291 -6.29 -6.64 7.58
C SER A 291 -7.27 -5.46 7.79
N ALA A 292 -7.35 -4.94 9.02
CA ALA A 292 -8.12 -3.77 9.42
C ALA A 292 -7.30 -2.47 9.29
N HIS A 293 -6.02 -2.59 8.90
CA HIS A 293 -5.07 -1.48 8.77
C HIS A 293 -4.67 -1.32 7.30
N HIS A 294 -5.65 -0.95 6.47
CA HIS A 294 -5.42 -0.69 5.04
C HIS A 294 -4.41 0.43 4.82
N ALA A 295 -3.74 0.43 3.66
CA ALA A 295 -2.73 1.42 3.26
C ALA A 295 -1.45 1.49 4.12
N TRP A 296 -1.33 0.67 5.18
CA TRP A 296 -0.17 0.66 6.08
C TRP A 296 0.65 -0.64 5.98
N ILE A 297 1.96 -0.51 6.27
CA ILE A 297 2.87 -1.66 6.37
C ILE A 297 2.41 -2.62 7.48
N SER A 298 1.91 -2.08 8.61
CA SER A 298 1.37 -2.88 9.72
C SER A 298 0.31 -3.85 9.24
N GLY A 299 -0.65 -3.41 8.43
CA GLY A 299 -1.69 -4.29 7.89
C GLY A 299 -1.16 -5.47 7.09
N SER A 300 -0.09 -5.27 6.31
CA SER A 300 0.57 -6.36 5.61
C SER A 300 1.27 -7.35 6.56
N LEU A 301 1.90 -6.85 7.63
CA LEU A 301 2.58 -7.68 8.64
C LEU A 301 1.56 -8.47 9.48
N ASP A 302 0.49 -7.83 9.93
CA ASP A 302 -0.58 -8.43 10.71
C ASP A 302 -1.28 -9.54 9.91
N SER A 303 -1.59 -9.26 8.64
CA SER A 303 -2.18 -10.24 7.75
C SER A 303 -1.23 -11.42 7.47
N ALA A 304 0.08 -11.19 7.36
CA ALA A 304 1.06 -12.26 7.17
C ALA A 304 1.19 -13.13 8.44
N TYR A 305 1.21 -12.49 9.60
CA TYR A 305 1.22 -13.17 10.90
C TYR A 305 -0.03 -14.02 11.11
N ARG A 306 -1.21 -13.48 10.79
CA ARG A 306 -2.49 -14.19 10.78
C ARG A 306 -2.44 -15.45 9.93
N GLY A 307 -2.02 -15.32 8.66
CA GLY A 307 -1.93 -16.46 7.75
C GLY A 307 -1.02 -17.56 8.28
N LEU A 308 0.14 -17.18 8.83
CA LEU A 308 1.07 -18.13 9.43
C LEU A 308 0.45 -18.85 10.64
N ILE A 309 -0.21 -18.11 11.54
CA ILE A 309 -0.90 -18.69 12.71
C ILE A 309 -1.98 -19.69 12.27
N GLN A 310 -2.83 -19.31 11.32
CA GLN A 310 -3.86 -20.21 10.78
C GLN A 310 -3.25 -21.50 10.22
N TYR A 311 -2.16 -21.39 9.46
CA TYR A 311 -1.47 -22.57 8.95
C TYR A 311 -0.83 -23.40 10.07
N LEU A 312 -0.27 -22.79 11.11
CA LEU A 312 0.26 -23.52 12.27
C LEU A 312 -0.84 -24.26 13.03
N TYR A 313 -2.02 -23.66 13.25
CA TYR A 313 -3.16 -24.37 13.84
C TYR A 313 -3.54 -25.60 13.01
N LYS A 314 -3.56 -25.48 11.69
CA LYS A 314 -3.77 -26.64 10.81
C LYS A 314 -2.75 -27.74 11.08
N LEU A 315 -1.47 -27.40 11.01
CA LEU A 315 -0.39 -28.37 11.16
C LEU A 315 -0.37 -29.01 12.55
N ILE A 316 -0.73 -28.26 13.59
CA ILE A 316 -0.89 -28.78 14.96
C ILE A 316 -2.07 -29.76 15.02
N ALA A 317 -3.22 -29.38 14.45
CA ALA A 317 -4.41 -30.22 14.43
C ALA A 317 -4.24 -31.51 13.59
N GLU A 318 -3.32 -31.48 12.63
CA GLU A 318 -2.85 -32.65 11.84
C GLU A 318 -1.73 -33.44 12.53
N GLY A 319 -1.21 -32.99 13.67
CA GLY A 319 -0.10 -33.64 14.38
C GLY A 319 1.27 -33.50 13.69
N ARG A 320 1.39 -32.63 12.69
CA ARG A 320 2.62 -32.39 11.92
C ARG A 320 3.58 -31.43 12.62
N VAL A 321 3.07 -30.57 13.48
CA VAL A 321 3.82 -29.58 14.27
C VAL A 321 3.38 -29.66 15.74
N GLN A 322 4.32 -29.53 16.67
CA GLN A 322 4.01 -29.50 18.10
C GLN A 322 3.48 -28.12 18.52
N PRO A 323 2.50 -28.02 19.46
CA PRO A 323 1.95 -26.74 19.93
C PRO A 323 2.99 -25.73 20.43
N ILE A 324 4.13 -26.21 20.93
CA ILE A 324 5.25 -25.36 21.39
C ILE A 324 5.81 -24.44 20.30
N VAL A 325 5.64 -24.76 19.02
CA VAL A 325 6.10 -23.91 17.91
C VAL A 325 5.28 -22.62 17.85
N LEU A 326 3.96 -22.72 17.98
CA LEU A 326 3.07 -21.55 18.05
C LEU A 326 3.37 -20.70 19.29
N GLN A 327 3.56 -21.34 20.44
CA GLN A 327 3.92 -20.65 21.69
C GLN A 327 5.24 -19.88 21.57
N LYS A 328 6.26 -20.46 20.91
CA LYS A 328 7.53 -19.79 20.64
C LYS A 328 7.36 -18.60 19.69
N LEU A 329 6.53 -18.75 18.66
CA LEU A 329 6.21 -17.67 17.73
C LEU A 329 5.58 -16.49 18.49
N GLN A 330 4.54 -16.76 19.29
CA GLN A 330 3.84 -15.74 20.08
C GLN A 330 4.72 -15.10 21.16
N ALA A 331 5.59 -15.88 21.81
CA ALA A 331 6.55 -15.34 22.77
C ALA A 331 7.59 -14.40 22.13
N THR A 332 7.88 -14.58 20.84
CA THR A 332 8.88 -13.79 20.12
C THR A 332 8.27 -12.56 19.44
N TRP A 333 7.09 -12.73 18.84
CA TRP A 333 6.46 -11.74 17.96
C TRP A 333 5.17 -11.13 18.52
N GLY A 334 4.70 -11.59 19.68
CA GLY A 334 3.46 -11.15 20.31
C GLY A 334 2.23 -11.88 19.77
N THR A 335 1.05 -11.33 20.06
CA THR A 335 -0.24 -11.86 19.62
C THR A 335 -0.91 -10.88 18.67
N LEU A 336 -1.79 -11.39 17.81
CA LEU A 336 -2.59 -10.53 16.94
C LEU A 336 -3.76 -9.94 17.72
N GLU A 337 -3.86 -8.61 17.79
CA GLU A 337 -4.96 -7.93 18.49
C GLU A 337 -6.23 -7.85 17.63
N GLU A 338 -6.04 -7.79 16.31
CA GLU A 338 -7.10 -7.58 15.31
C GLU A 338 -8.18 -8.67 15.31
N ILE A 339 -7.78 -9.94 15.48
CA ILE A 339 -8.68 -11.09 15.51
C ILE A 339 -8.36 -11.92 16.76
N PRO A 340 -9.36 -12.21 17.61
CA PRO A 340 -9.15 -13.06 18.77
C PRO A 340 -8.59 -14.43 18.38
N GLU A 341 -7.63 -14.92 19.16
CA GLU A 341 -6.93 -16.19 18.91
C GLU A 341 -7.91 -17.37 18.73
N GLU A 342 -8.95 -17.42 19.57
CA GLU A 342 -9.99 -18.45 19.51
C GLU A 342 -10.69 -18.48 18.13
N VAL A 343 -10.89 -17.32 17.50
CA VAL A 343 -11.52 -17.23 16.17
C VAL A 343 -10.61 -17.85 15.10
N LEU A 344 -9.29 -17.61 15.19
CA LEU A 344 -8.33 -18.19 14.25
C LEU A 344 -8.25 -19.71 14.39
N GLU A 345 -8.28 -20.22 15.62
CA GLU A 345 -8.34 -21.65 15.88
C GLU A 345 -9.64 -22.27 15.32
N TRP A 346 -10.79 -21.65 15.60
CA TRP A 346 -12.09 -22.12 15.11
C TRP A 346 -12.20 -22.10 13.59
N GLN A 347 -11.67 -21.07 12.92
CA GLN A 347 -11.63 -21.03 11.46
C GLN A 347 -10.94 -22.27 10.88
N MET A 348 -9.84 -22.70 11.49
CA MET A 348 -9.10 -23.89 11.06
C MET A 348 -9.77 -25.20 11.49
N TYR A 349 -10.47 -25.23 12.62
CA TYR A 349 -11.25 -26.39 13.01
C TYR A 349 -12.42 -26.62 12.05
N LEU A 350 -13.12 -25.56 11.66
CA LEU A 350 -14.30 -25.62 10.78
C LEU A 350 -13.95 -26.07 9.36
N THR A 351 -12.78 -25.71 8.81
CA THR A 351 -12.36 -26.22 7.49
C THR A 351 -12.24 -27.74 7.47
N ARG A 352 -11.86 -28.37 8.60
CA ARG A 352 -11.78 -29.84 8.69
C ARG A 352 -13.13 -30.53 8.75
N LEU A 353 -14.16 -29.84 9.26
CA LEU A 353 -15.51 -30.39 9.30
C LEU A 353 -16.19 -30.34 7.93
N ALA A 354 -15.87 -29.35 7.11
CA ALA A 354 -16.40 -29.23 5.74
C ALA A 354 -15.78 -30.25 4.76
N ALA A 355 -14.57 -30.75 5.06
CA ALA A 355 -13.84 -31.73 4.25
C ALA A 355 -14.25 -33.20 4.51
N ARG A 356 -15.22 -33.45 5.40
CA ARG A 356 -15.79 -34.76 5.72
C ARG A 356 -17.25 -34.81 5.29
#